data_AF-A0A662IW63-F1
#
_entry.id   AF-A0A662IW63-F1
#
_cell.length_a   1.000
_cell.length_b   1.000
_cell.length_c   1.000
_cell.angle_alpha   90.00
_cell.angle_beta   90.00
_cell.angle_gamma   90.00
#
_symmetry.space_group_name_H-M   'P 1'
#
loop_
_entity.id
_entity.type
_entity.pdbx_description
1 polymer ?
#
loop_
_entity_poly.entity_id
_entity_poly.type
_entity_poly.pdbx_seq_one_letter_code
_entity_poly.pdbx_strand_id
1 'polypeptide(L)' 'NALKETVDRVDVVSLNRDDTLIKRGVLREGVLIYCSDERLKRKWERAALIETLDNLALYTLYTKRTQTSLAKAGK' A
#
# COMPACT_ATOMS: atom_id res chain seq x y z
N ASN A 1 -5.33 -13.24 -23.45
CA ASN A 1 -5.64 -12.32 -22.34
C ASN A 1 -4.85 -12.74 -21.12
N ALA A 2 -4.02 -11.88 -20.53
CA ALA A 2 -3.11 -12.25 -19.42
C ALA A 2 -3.87 -12.64 -18.14
N LEU A 3 -5.04 -12.05 -17.90
CA LEU A 3 -5.84 -12.26 -16.69
C LEU A 3 -6.90 -13.36 -16.83
N LYS A 4 -7.16 -13.90 -18.03
CA LYS A 4 -8.20 -14.91 -18.33
C LYS A 4 -9.63 -14.59 -17.83
N GLU A 5 -9.88 -13.37 -17.33
CA GLU A 5 -11.18 -12.89 -16.86
C GLU A 5 -11.86 -11.97 -17.89
N THR A 6 -13.16 -11.73 -17.69
CA THR A 6 -13.94 -10.75 -18.46
C THR A 6 -13.69 -9.33 -17.95
N VAL A 7 -13.78 -8.34 -18.84
CA VAL A 7 -13.35 -6.95 -18.55
C VAL A 7 -14.17 -6.32 -17.41
N ASP A 8 -15.44 -6.70 -17.28
CA ASP A 8 -16.35 -6.27 -16.21
C ASP A 8 -15.97 -6.76 -14.81
N ARG A 9 -15.05 -7.74 -14.72
CA ARG A 9 -14.54 -8.30 -13.47
C ARG A 9 -13.12 -7.85 -13.14
N VAL A 10 -12.61 -6.85 -13.86
CA VAL A 10 -11.24 -6.36 -13.71
C VAL A 10 -11.26 -4.93 -13.20
N ASP A 11 -10.80 -4.75 -11.97
CA ASP A 11 -10.51 -3.43 -11.42
C ASP A 11 -9.09 -2.99 -11.83
N VAL A 12 -8.96 -1.75 -12.31
CA VAL A 12 -7.68 -1.16 -12.72
C VAL A 12 -7.36 0.01 -11.81
N VAL A 13 -6.14 -0.01 -11.27
CA VAL A 13 -5.70 0.90 -10.22
C VAL A 13 -4.33 1.49 -10.59
N SER A 14 -4.13 2.78 -10.37
CA SER A 14 -2.97 3.54 -10.88
C SER A 14 -1.93 3.82 -9.79
N LEU A 15 -0.97 2.91 -9.65
CA LEU A 15 -0.06 2.87 -8.48
C LEU A 15 0.79 4.14 -8.24
N ASN A 16 0.81 5.07 -9.19
CA ASN A 16 1.45 6.38 -9.05
C ASN A 16 0.64 7.38 -8.23
N ARG A 17 -0.69 7.23 -8.18
CA ARG A 17 -1.61 8.16 -7.50
C ARG A 17 -2.43 7.51 -6.39
N ASP A 18 -2.30 6.20 -6.22
CA ASP A 18 -3.12 5.44 -5.30
C ASP A 18 -2.72 5.59 -3.84
N ASP A 19 -3.70 5.24 -2.99
CA ASP A 19 -3.57 5.11 -1.55
C ASP A 19 -2.45 4.12 -1.17
N THR A 20 -1.70 4.50 -0.14
CA THR A 20 -0.65 3.69 0.48
C THR A 20 -1.14 2.29 0.87
N LEU A 21 -2.41 2.10 1.26
CA LEU A 21 -2.96 0.78 1.59
C LEU A 21 -3.00 -0.17 0.38
N ILE A 22 -3.36 0.34 -0.80
CA ILE A 22 -3.38 -0.45 -2.04
C ILE A 22 -1.94 -0.83 -2.42
N LYS A 23 -1.02 0.13 -2.40
CA LYS A 23 0.41 -0.12 -2.65
C LYS A 23 0.96 -1.23 -1.74
N ARG A 24 0.60 -1.20 -0.45
CA ARG A 24 1.01 -2.24 0.52
C ARG A 24 0.46 -3.62 0.14
N GLY A 25 -0.81 -3.72 -0.27
CA GLY A 25 -1.39 -4.97 -0.75
C GLY A 25 -0.64 -5.53 -1.95
N VAL A 26 -0.39 -4.68 -2.94
CA VAL A 26 0.36 -5.04 -4.15
C VAL A 26 1.79 -5.50 -3.83
N LEU A 27 2.51 -4.80 -2.94
CA LEU A 27 3.87 -5.19 -2.54
C LEU A 27 3.90 -6.53 -1.79
N ARG A 28 2.85 -6.86 -1.04
CA ARG A 28 2.79 -8.08 -0.22
C ARG A 28 2.33 -9.31 -1.00
N GLU A 29 1.36 -9.13 -1.89
CA GLU A 29 0.59 -10.22 -2.50
C GLU A 29 0.60 -10.19 -4.02
N GLY A 30 1.00 -9.06 -4.62
CA GLY A 30 0.94 -8.86 -6.06
C GLY A 30 1.85 -9.81 -6.83
N VAL A 31 1.31 -10.41 -7.89
CA VAL A 31 2.08 -11.20 -8.85
C VAL A 31 2.38 -10.34 -10.07
N LEU A 32 3.66 -10.20 -10.39
CA LEU A 32 4.10 -9.42 -11.54
C LEU A 32 3.73 -10.14 -12.85
N ILE A 33 2.84 -9.53 -13.64
CA ILE A 33 2.44 -10.06 -14.95
C ILE A 33 3.23 -9.45 -16.11
N TYR A 34 3.73 -8.23 -15.96
CA TYR A 34 4.51 -7.52 -16.98
C TYR A 34 5.41 -6.46 -16.36
N CYS A 35 6.62 -6.31 -16.91
CA CYS A 35 7.54 -5.23 -16.57
C CYS A 35 8.42 -4.92 -17.78
N SER A 36 8.43 -3.68 -18.25
CA SER A 36 9.28 -3.25 -19.36
C SER A 36 10.73 -3.00 -18.93
N ASP A 37 10.96 -2.56 -17.69
CA ASP A 37 12.28 -2.26 -17.13
C ASP A 37 12.35 -2.62 -15.63
N GLU A 38 13.18 -3.61 -15.30
CA GLU A 38 13.40 -4.03 -13.91
C GLU A 38 13.94 -2.91 -13.01
N ARG A 39 14.72 -1.97 -13.55
CA ARG A 39 15.29 -0.88 -12.75
C ARG A 39 14.19 0.06 -12.28
N LEU A 40 13.25 0.40 -13.17
CA LEU A 40 12.09 1.20 -12.84
C LEU A 40 11.20 0.48 -11.84
N LYS A 41 10.93 -0.82 -12.06
CA LYS A 41 10.18 -1.65 -11.11
C LYS A 41 10.81 -1.61 -9.72
N ARG A 42 12.09 -1.95 -9.59
CA ARG A 42 12.78 -1.97 -8.28
C ARG A 42 12.83 -0.59 -7.62
N LYS A 43 12.96 0.47 -8.43
CA LYS A 43 12.92 1.86 -7.92
C LYS A 43 11.54 2.17 -7.33
N TRP A 44 10.48 1.79 -8.03
CA TRP A 44 9.11 1.96 -7.55
C TRP A 44 8.84 1.12 -6.29
N GLU A 45 9.20 -0.17 -6.29
CA GLU A 45 8.98 -1.06 -5.14
C GLU A 45 9.64 -0.53 -3.86
N ARG A 46 10.88 -0.06 -3.96
CA ARG A 46 11.60 0.53 -2.81
C ARG A 46 10.92 1.81 -2.31
N ALA A 47 10.56 2.72 -3.21
CA ALA A 47 9.93 3.97 -2.84
C ALA A 47 8.55 3.73 -2.17
N ALA A 48 7.74 2.86 -2.77
CA ALA A 48 6.44 2.47 -2.24
C ALA A 48 6.57 1.76 -0.88
N LEU A 49 7.57 0.88 -0.70
CA LEU A 49 7.80 0.22 0.58
C LEU A 49 8.11 1.23 1.68
N ILE A 50 9.03 2.17 1.44
CA ILE A 50 9.37 3.22 2.41
C ILE A 50 8.12 4.04 2.78
N GLU A 51 7.37 4.49 1.77
CA GLU A 51 6.12 5.23 1.97
C GLU A 51 5.11 4.45 2.84
N THR A 52 4.98 3.14 2.62
CA THR A 52 4.06 2.30 3.42
C THR A 52 4.53 2.09 4.85
N LEU A 53 5.84 2.00 5.08
CA LEU A 53 6.43 1.87 6.42
C LEU A 53 6.28 3.16 7.22
N ASP A 54 6.53 4.31 6.59
CA ASP A 54 6.39 5.62 7.22
C ASP A 54 4.94 5.88 7.63
N ASN A 55 3.97 5.58 6.75
CA ASN A 55 2.56 5.70 7.07
C ASN A 55 2.13 4.77 8.21
N LEU A 56 2.64 3.53 8.23
CA LEU A 56 2.35 2.60 9.33
C LEU A 56 2.93 3.13 10.65
N ALA A 57 4.15 3.65 10.63
CA ALA A 57 4.77 4.25 11.81
C ALA A 57 3.94 5.44 12.32
N LEU A 58 3.52 6.35 11.44
CA LEU A 58 2.63 7.46 11.79
C LEU A 58 1.33 6.96 12.40
N TYR A 59 0.67 5.99 11.76
CA TYR A 59 -0.57 5.39 12.27
C TYR A 59 -0.38 4.80 13.68
N THR A 60 0.71 4.07 13.93
CA THR A 60 1.00 3.51 15.26
C THR A 60 1.23 4.59 16.33
N LEU A 61 1.88 5.71 15.98
CA LEU A 61 2.08 6.83 16.90
C LEU A 61 0.75 7.50 17.25
N TYR A 62 -0.08 7.78 16.24
CA TYR A 62 -1.37 8.43 16.46
C TYR A 62 -2.34 7.55 17.26
N THR A 63 -2.42 6.25 16.94
CA THR A 63 -3.27 5.30 17.67
C THR A 63 -2.84 5.13 19.14
N LYS A 64 -1.53 5.04 19.41
CA LYS A 64 -1.03 5.03 20.80
C LYS A 64 -1.42 6.30 21.56
N ARG A 65 -1.33 7.46 20.93
CA ARG A 65 -1.67 8.75 21.54
C ARG A 65 -3.16 8.84 21.87
N THR A 66 -4.05 8.45 20.96
CA THR A 66 -5.49 8.45 21.20
C THR A 66 -5.89 7.44 22.27
N GLN A 67 -5.31 6.23 22.29
CA GLN A 67 -5.54 5.26 23.36
C GLN A 67 -5.13 5.80 24.74
N THR A 68 -3.98 6.46 24.84
CA THR A 68 -3.51 7.07 26.09
C THR A 68 -4.41 8.22 26.55
N SER A 69 -4.88 9.04 25.60
CA SER A 69 -5.85 10.12 25.85
C SER A 69 -7.18 9.58 26.37
N LEU A 70 -7.74 8.56 25.72
CA LEU A 70 -8.99 7.92 26.13
C LEU A 70 -8.88 7.27 27.51
N ALA A 71 -7.75 6.62 27.81
CA ALA A 71 -7.48 6.02 29.13
C ALA A 71 -7.35 7.06 30.26
N LYS A 72 -6.97 8.31 29.94
CA LYS A 72 -6.94 9.42 30.91
C LYS A 72 -8.30 10.10 31.09
N ALA A 73 -9.12 10.16 30.04
CA ALA A 73 -10.44 10.80 30.08
C ALA A 73 -11.53 9.93 30.75
N GLY A 74 -11.31 8.60 30.84
CA GLY A 74 -12.18 7.67 31.54
C GLY A 74 -11.83 7.45 33.02
N LYS A 75 -10.92 8.26 33.60
CA LYS A 75 -10.57 8.25 35.02
C LYS A 75 -11.05 9.53 35.70
#